data_AF-A0A7V9FZS3-F1
#
_entry.id   AF-A0A7V9FZS3-F1
#
_cell.length_a   1.000
_cell.length_b   1.000
_cell.length_c   1.000
_cell.angle_alpha   90.00
_cell.angle_beta   90.00
_cell.angle_gamma   90.00
#
_symmetry.space_group_name_H-M   'P 1'
#
loop_
_entity.id
_entity.type
_entity.pdbx_description
1 polymer ?
#
loop_
_entity_poly.entity_id
_entity_poly.type
_entity_poly.pdbx_seq_one_letter_code
_entity_poly.pdbx_strand_id
1 'polypeptide(L)'
;MRLDRATAGEPGAEELVDELASLVEDTLDDLRAEPDPRRAVIAAYARMERALATHGLPRRAFEAPLEYLDRIARELRLEQPSATRLVFELTHLYERAKFSSHAIDTGMKEEAIATLGALRDDLAGRHGELVSA
;
A
#
# COMPACT_ATOMS: atom_id res chain seq x y z
N MET A 1 9.68 -37.14 3.18
CA MET A 1 10.54 -36.14 2.52
C MET A 1 10.07 -34.78 2.99
N ARG A 2 10.64 -34.28 4.09
CA ARG A 2 10.36 -32.93 4.63
C ARG A 2 11.27 -31.98 3.87
N LEU A 3 10.70 -30.98 3.20
CA LEU A 3 11.49 -29.91 2.61
C LEU A 3 11.93 -29.00 3.75
N ASP A 4 13.25 -28.91 3.88
CA ASP A 4 14.01 -27.99 4.68
C ASP A 4 13.73 -26.57 4.16
N ARG A 5 12.73 -25.89 4.72
CA ARG A 5 12.47 -24.46 4.43
C ARG A 5 13.43 -23.67 5.31
N ALA A 6 14.64 -23.50 4.80
CA ALA A 6 15.64 -22.61 5.36
C ALA A 6 15.06 -21.19 5.46
N THR A 7 15.27 -20.61 6.63
CA THR A 7 14.85 -19.28 7.09
C THR A 7 15.68 -18.17 6.45
N ALA A 8 15.47 -17.93 5.16
CA ALA A 8 15.79 -16.66 4.52
C ALA A 8 14.44 -16.02 4.16
N GLY A 9 14.18 -14.77 4.59
CA GLY A 9 13.00 -14.03 4.15
C GLY A 9 12.85 -14.15 2.63
N GLU A 10 11.66 -14.49 2.15
CA GLU A 10 11.42 -14.65 0.71
C GLU A 10 11.81 -13.33 0.02
N PRO A 11 12.84 -13.29 -0.85
CA PRO A 11 13.43 -12.04 -1.32
C PRO A 11 12.43 -11.10 -2.02
N GLY A 12 11.35 -11.64 -2.61
CA GLY A 12 10.27 -10.84 -3.19
C GLY A 12 9.37 -10.16 -2.16
N ALA A 13 9.22 -10.72 -0.96
CA ALA A 13 8.36 -10.13 0.08
C ALA A 13 9.00 -8.89 0.72
N GLU A 14 10.33 -8.88 0.85
CA GLU A 14 11.09 -7.75 1.36
C GLU A 14 11.19 -6.64 0.31
N GLU A 15 11.47 -7.00 -0.95
CA GLU A 15 11.47 -6.07 -2.09
C GLU A 15 10.10 -5.40 -2.29
N LEU A 16 8.99 -6.15 -2.12
CA LEU A 16 7.65 -5.58 -2.14
C LEU A 16 7.44 -4.55 -1.02
N VAL A 17 7.95 -4.81 0.18
CA VAL A 17 7.82 -3.88 1.31
C VAL A 17 8.61 -2.60 1.05
N ASP A 18 9.83 -2.70 0.53
CA ASP A 18 10.64 -1.54 0.16
C ASP A 18 9.98 -0.71 -0.94
N GLU A 19 9.46 -1.36 -1.99
CA GLU A 19 8.76 -0.68 -3.08
C GLU A 19 7.48 0.02 -2.57
N LEU A 20 6.72 -0.63 -1.69
CA LEU A 20 5.55 -0.03 -1.05
C LEU A 20 5.92 1.12 -0.12
N ALA A 21 7.01 1.03 0.63
CA ALA A 21 7.49 2.11 1.49
C ALA A 21 7.89 3.34 0.67
N SER A 22 8.68 3.15 -0.39
CA SER A 22 9.06 4.23 -1.32
C SER A 22 7.83 4.87 -1.97
N LEU A 23 6.84 4.06 -2.38
CA LEU A 23 5.59 4.56 -2.93
C LEU A 23 4.83 5.45 -1.94
N VAL A 24 4.81 5.08 -0.66
CA VAL A 24 4.14 5.88 0.38
C VAL A 24 4.85 7.20 0.59
N GLU A 25 6.18 7.23 0.58
CA GLU A 25 6.96 8.47 0.65
C GLU A 25 6.63 9.41 -0.50
N ASP A 26 6.68 8.91 -1.74
CA ASP A 26 6.30 9.67 -2.94
C ASP A 26 4.86 10.18 -2.85
N THR A 27 3.94 9.35 -2.34
CA THR A 27 2.53 9.71 -2.18
C THR A 27 2.35 10.80 -1.12
N LEU A 28 3.11 10.77 -0.03
CA LEU A 28 3.08 11.79 1.00
C LEU A 28 3.56 13.15 0.47
N ASP A 29 4.62 13.14 -0.34
CA ASP A 29 5.13 14.36 -0.97
C ASP A 29 4.19 14.89 -2.06
N ASP A 30 3.63 14.01 -2.89
CA ASP A 30 2.57 14.35 -3.86
C ASP A 30 1.37 14.96 -3.13
N LEU A 31 0.88 14.33 -2.04
CA LEU A 31 -0.22 14.87 -1.25
C LEU A 31 0.12 16.26 -0.72
N ARG A 32 1.30 16.47 -0.13
CA ARG A 32 1.69 17.79 0.40
C ARG A 32 1.75 18.86 -0.69
N ALA A 33 2.29 18.53 -1.87
CA ALA A 33 2.50 19.47 -2.97
C ALA A 33 1.26 19.72 -3.84
N GLU A 34 0.36 18.74 -3.96
CA GLU A 34 -0.76 18.75 -4.91
C GLU A 34 -1.92 19.65 -4.43
N PRO A 35 -2.34 20.64 -5.24
CA PRO A 35 -3.53 21.45 -4.98
C PRO A 35 -4.85 20.65 -5.00
N ASP A 36 -4.97 19.62 -5.84
CA ASP A 36 -6.12 18.72 -5.90
C ASP A 36 -5.79 17.34 -5.27
N PRO A 37 -6.02 17.14 -3.96
CA PRO A 37 -5.65 15.90 -3.28
C PRO A 37 -6.31 14.64 -3.88
N ARG A 38 -7.41 14.79 -4.63
CA ARG A 38 -8.03 13.68 -5.35
C ARG A 38 -7.06 13.06 -6.37
N ARG A 39 -6.31 13.88 -7.09
CA ARG A 39 -5.34 13.43 -8.09
C ARG A 39 -4.20 12.65 -7.45
N ALA A 40 -3.68 13.14 -6.33
CA ALA A 40 -2.59 12.49 -5.60
C ALA A 40 -3.00 11.08 -5.15
N VAL A 41 -4.20 10.92 -4.59
CA VAL A 41 -4.72 9.61 -4.17
C VAL A 41 -4.92 8.66 -5.34
N ILE A 42 -5.50 9.12 -6.45
CA ILE A 42 -5.69 8.29 -7.65
C ILE A 42 -4.34 7.83 -8.23
N ALA A 43 -3.34 8.72 -8.26
CA ALA A 43 -2.00 8.39 -8.72
C ALA A 43 -1.31 7.37 -7.79
N ALA A 44 -1.42 7.55 -6.48
CA ALA A 44 -0.89 6.63 -5.47
C ALA A 44 -1.47 5.22 -5.61
N TYR A 45 -2.80 5.10 -5.72
CA TYR A 45 -3.47 3.82 -5.94
C TYR A 45 -2.97 3.14 -7.23
N ALA A 46 -2.86 3.89 -8.32
CA ALA A 46 -2.36 3.35 -9.58
C ALA A 46 -0.87 2.92 -9.50
N ARG A 47 -0.05 3.59 -8.70
CA ARG A 47 1.34 3.14 -8.44
C ARG A 47 1.34 1.85 -7.61
N MET A 48 0.43 1.73 -6.64
CA MET A 48 0.34 0.56 -5.76
C MET A 48 -0.09 -0.68 -6.57
N GLU A 49 -1.05 -0.52 -7.47
CA GLU A 49 -1.44 -1.58 -8.41
C GLU A 49 -0.26 -2.04 -9.28
N ARG A 50 0.63 -1.12 -9.70
CA ARG A 50 1.81 -1.46 -10.51
C ARG A 50 2.85 -2.22 -9.69
N ALA A 51 3.17 -1.76 -8.48
CA ALA A 51 4.08 -2.47 -7.58
C ALA A 51 3.58 -3.89 -7.32
N LEU A 52 2.32 -4.04 -6.91
CA LEU A 52 1.72 -5.36 -6.70
C LEU A 52 1.74 -6.23 -7.97
N ALA A 53 1.52 -5.65 -9.16
CA ALA A 53 1.61 -6.38 -10.42
C ALA A 53 3.03 -6.91 -10.71
N THR A 54 4.08 -6.13 -10.43
CA THR A 54 5.49 -6.56 -10.55
C THR A 54 5.77 -7.78 -9.66
N HIS A 55 5.13 -7.83 -8.49
CA HIS A 55 5.23 -8.94 -7.54
C HIS A 55 4.19 -10.06 -7.77
N GLY A 56 3.59 -10.13 -8.97
CA GLY A 56 2.69 -11.23 -9.35
C GLY A 56 1.26 -11.11 -8.85
N LEU A 57 0.88 -9.96 -8.28
CA LEU A 57 -0.45 -9.67 -7.73
C LEU A 57 -1.22 -8.61 -8.55
N PRO A 58 -1.34 -8.70 -9.90
CA PRO A 58 -2.01 -7.67 -10.68
C PRO A 58 -3.51 -7.63 -10.39
N ARG A 59 -4.13 -6.44 -10.47
CA ARG A 59 -5.60 -6.32 -10.52
C ARG A 59 -6.11 -6.83 -11.86
N ARG A 60 -7.16 -7.64 -11.83
CA ARG A 60 -7.85 -8.09 -13.05
C ARG A 60 -8.77 -7.00 -13.56
N ALA A 61 -8.95 -6.91 -14.88
CA ALA A 61 -9.74 -5.85 -15.50
C ALA A 61 -11.19 -5.74 -14.95
N PHE A 62 -11.77 -6.88 -14.55
CA PHE A 62 -13.13 -6.97 -14.02
C PHE A 62 -13.22 -6.79 -12.50
N GLU A 63 -12.11 -6.76 -11.75
CA GLU A 63 -12.15 -6.63 -10.30
C GLU A 63 -12.42 -5.18 -9.90
N ALA A 64 -13.44 -4.95 -9.09
CA ALA A 64 -13.60 -3.68 -8.39
C ALA A 64 -12.46 -3.48 -7.37
N PRO A 65 -12.16 -2.24 -6.94
CA PRO A 65 -11.05 -1.96 -6.03
C PRO A 65 -11.13 -2.75 -4.70
N LEU A 66 -12.33 -2.87 -4.13
CA LEU A 66 -12.56 -3.63 -2.91
C LEU A 66 -12.51 -5.16 -3.13
N GLU A 67 -12.89 -5.65 -4.31
CA GLU A 67 -12.75 -7.07 -4.66
C GLU A 67 -11.28 -7.45 -4.84
N TYR A 68 -10.51 -6.54 -5.44
CA TYR A 68 -9.06 -6.66 -5.56
C TYR A 68 -8.39 -6.71 -4.18
N LEU A 69 -8.76 -5.78 -3.28
CA LEU A 69 -8.30 -5.73 -1.90
C LEU A 69 -8.59 -7.04 -1.14
N ASP A 70 -9.81 -7.55 -1.24
CA ASP A 70 -10.21 -8.78 -0.55
C ASP A 70 -9.38 -9.99 -1.02
N ARG A 71 -9.06 -10.07 -2.32
CA ARG A 71 -8.16 -11.09 -2.85
C ARG A 71 -6.73 -10.94 -2.35
N ILE A 72 -6.10 -9.78 -2.56
CA ILE A 72 -4.69 -9.58 -2.18
C ILE A 72 -4.49 -9.63 -0.67
N ALA A 73 -5.47 -9.21 0.13
CA ALA A 73 -5.40 -9.36 1.59
C ALA A 73 -5.34 -10.84 1.99
N ARG A 74 -6.04 -11.76 1.31
CA ARG A 74 -5.88 -13.20 1.58
C ARG A 74 -4.50 -13.73 1.21
N GLU A 75 -3.89 -13.17 0.17
CA GLU A 75 -2.56 -13.56 -0.30
C GLU A 75 -1.45 -12.99 0.62
N LEU A 76 -1.61 -11.77 1.15
CA LEU A 76 -0.62 -11.06 1.97
C LEU A 76 -0.72 -11.32 3.49
N ARG A 77 -1.90 -11.70 4.01
CA ARG A 77 -2.21 -11.73 5.46
C ARG A 77 -1.33 -12.64 6.32
N LEU A 78 -0.71 -13.66 5.74
CA LEU A 78 0.12 -14.59 6.49
C LEU A 78 1.58 -14.15 6.59
N GLU A 79 2.04 -13.33 5.65
CA GLU A 79 3.47 -13.03 5.51
C GLU A 79 3.77 -11.56 5.82
N GLN A 80 2.90 -10.60 5.46
CA GLN A 80 3.19 -9.16 5.56
C GLN A 80 1.98 -8.34 6.08
N PRO A 81 1.76 -8.26 7.41
CA PRO A 81 0.61 -7.56 7.99
C PRO A 81 0.63 -6.04 7.75
N SER A 82 1.79 -5.40 7.72
CA SER A 82 1.92 -3.96 7.48
C SER A 82 1.64 -3.58 6.03
N ALA A 83 2.12 -4.38 5.07
CA ALA A 83 1.78 -4.21 3.65
C ALA A 83 0.26 -4.37 3.43
N THR A 84 -0.36 -5.38 4.06
CA THR A 84 -1.81 -5.57 4.01
C THR A 84 -2.57 -4.33 4.50
N ARG A 85 -2.12 -3.72 5.59
CA ARG A 85 -2.75 -2.52 6.16
C ARG A 85 -2.61 -1.32 5.24
N LEU A 86 -1.44 -1.11 4.65
CA LEU A 86 -1.23 -0.04 3.67
C LEU A 86 -2.17 -0.17 2.47
N VAL A 87 -2.24 -1.38 1.89
CA VAL A 87 -3.08 -1.66 0.73
C VAL A 87 -4.55 -1.45 1.04
N PHE A 88 -4.98 -1.80 2.26
CA PHE A 88 -6.32 -1.49 2.77
C PHE A 88 -6.59 0.01 2.79
N GLU A 89 -5.76 0.81 3.47
CA GLU A 89 -5.97 2.26 3.61
C GLU A 89 -5.95 2.99 2.26
N LEU A 90 -4.99 2.67 1.37
CA LEU A 90 -4.92 3.28 0.04
C LEU A 90 -6.14 2.94 -0.82
N THR A 91 -6.67 1.71 -0.73
CA THR A 91 -7.88 1.33 -1.46
C THR A 91 -9.10 2.11 -0.96
N HIS A 92 -9.25 2.28 0.35
CA HIS A 92 -10.35 3.05 0.93
C HIS A 92 -10.26 4.56 0.60
N LEU A 93 -9.06 5.13 0.63
CA LEU A 93 -8.83 6.51 0.18
C LEU A 93 -9.18 6.67 -1.30
N TYR A 94 -8.79 5.70 -2.14
CA TYR A 94 -9.10 5.72 -3.57
C TYR A 94 -10.60 5.63 -3.85
N GLU A 95 -11.34 4.74 -3.20
CA GLU A 95 -12.80 4.64 -3.32
C GLU A 95 -13.46 6.00 -3.01
N ARG A 96 -13.05 6.63 -1.90
CA ARG A 96 -13.51 7.97 -1.53
C ARG A 96 -13.13 9.01 -2.59
N ALA A 97 -11.88 9.02 -3.04
CA ALA A 97 -11.38 9.95 -4.06
C ALA A 97 -12.09 9.78 -5.40
N LYS A 98 -12.51 8.58 -5.77
CA LYS A 98 -13.09 8.30 -7.08
C LYS A 98 -14.60 8.45 -7.10
N PHE A 99 -15.28 7.97 -6.05
CA PHE A 99 -16.74 7.82 -6.04
C PHE A 99 -17.45 8.80 -5.10
N SER A 100 -16.74 9.49 -4.20
CA SER A 100 -17.37 10.52 -3.36
C SER A 100 -17.66 11.80 -4.15
N SER A 101 -18.89 12.28 -3.99
CA SER A 101 -19.34 13.61 -4.42
C SER A 101 -18.74 14.74 -3.58
N HIS A 102 -18.30 14.42 -2.35
CA HIS A 102 -17.59 15.38 -1.49
C HIS A 102 -16.17 15.53 -2.01
N ALA A 103 -15.70 16.77 -2.17
CA ALA A 103 -14.29 17.03 -2.40
C ALA A 103 -13.48 16.38 -1.26
N ILE A 104 -12.30 15.83 -1.57
CA ILE A 104 -11.32 15.59 -0.51
C ILE A 104 -10.91 16.99 -0.05
N ASP A 105 -11.51 17.43 1.05
CA ASP A 105 -11.19 18.72 1.64
C ASP A 105 -9.85 18.67 2.38
N THR A 106 -9.39 19.83 2.85
CA THR A 106 -8.11 19.93 3.57
C THR A 106 -8.05 19.03 4.79
N GLY A 107 -9.17 18.82 5.49
CA GLY A 107 -9.22 17.93 6.67
C GLY A 107 -9.02 16.47 6.29
N MET A 108 -9.69 16.01 5.24
CA MET A 108 -9.48 14.66 4.70
C MET A 108 -8.04 14.45 4.19
N LYS A 109 -7.45 15.49 3.60
CA LYS A 109 -6.06 15.48 3.13
C LYS A 109 -5.08 15.33 4.30
N GLU A 110 -5.27 16.10 5.37
CA GLU A 110 -4.43 16.01 6.58
C GLU A 110 -4.56 14.65 7.26
N GLU A 111 -5.77 14.11 7.37
CA GLU A 111 -6.04 12.76 7.90
C GLU A 111 -5.34 11.68 7.07
N ALA A 112 -5.41 11.78 5.74
CA ALA A 112 -4.73 10.85 4.84
C ALA A 112 -3.21 10.91 5.00
N ILE A 113 -2.63 12.12 5.09
CA ILE A 113 -1.18 12.31 5.31
C ILE A 113 -0.76 11.71 6.65
N ALA A 114 -1.52 11.95 7.73
CA ALA A 114 -1.22 11.41 9.05
C ALA A 114 -1.27 9.87 9.06
N THR A 115 -2.29 9.30 8.41
CA THR A 115 -2.51 7.85 8.34
C THR A 115 -1.40 7.17 7.53
N LEU A 116 -1.10 7.67 6.33
CA LEU A 116 -0.04 7.13 5.48
C LEU A 116 1.35 7.31 6.11
N GLY A 117 1.59 8.42 6.81
CA GLY A 117 2.82 8.63 7.58
C GLY A 117 3.02 7.58 8.66
N ALA A 118 1.99 7.31 9.46
CA ALA A 118 2.06 6.27 10.49
C ALA A 118 2.27 4.86 9.90
N LEU A 119 1.70 4.57 8.73
CA LEU A 119 1.89 3.30 8.04
C LEU A 119 3.30 3.13 7.48
N ARG A 120 3.88 4.20 6.93
CA ARG A 120 5.29 4.19 6.50
C ARG A 120 6.20 3.91 7.69
N ASP A 121 5.95 4.55 8.83
CA ASP A 121 6.77 4.37 10.03
C ASP A 121 6.66 2.93 10.57
N ASP A 122 5.47 2.31 10.49
CA ASP A 122 5.26 0.89 10.81
C ASP A 122 5.98 -0.04 9.83
N LEU A 123 5.92 0.24 8.52
CA LEU A 123 6.66 -0.52 7.49
C LEU A 123 8.18 -0.44 7.70
N ALA A 124 8.72 0.76 7.95
CA ALA A 124 10.13 1.00 8.19
C ALA A 124 10.62 0.40 9.52
N GLY A 125 9.82 0.51 10.59
CA GLY A 125 10.13 -0.06 11.89
C GLY A 125 10.27 -1.58 11.84
N ARG A 126 9.38 -2.25 11.09
CA ARG A 126 9.42 -3.71 10.95
C ARG A 126 10.47 -4.21 9.97
N HIS A 127 10.79 -3.47 8.91
CA HIS A 127 11.93 -3.78 8.04
C HIS A 127 13.25 -3.73 8.84
N GLY A 128 13.42 -2.72 9.71
CA GLY A 128 14.59 -2.64 10.60
C GLY A 128 14.71 -3.80 11.61
N GLU A 129 13.58 -4.34 12.09
CA GLU A 129 13.54 -5.52 12.96
C GLU A 129 13.86 -6.83 12.21
N LEU A 130 13.48 -6.96 10.93
CA LEU A 130 13.77 -8.13 10.10
C LEU A 130 15.23 -8.17 9.61
N VAL A 131 15.83 -7.01 9.29
CA VAL A 131 17.24 -6.90 8.87
C VAL A 131 18.23 -7.08 10.04
N SER A 132 17.77 -6.89 11.28
CA SER A 132 18.61 -6.99 12.50
C SER A 132 18.53 -8.34 13.23
N ALA A 133 17.69 -9.28 12.77
CA ALA A 133 17.47 -10.60 13.38
C ALA A 133 18.16 -11.72 12.60
#